data_AF-A0AAU0LA90-F1
#
_entry.id   AF-A0AAU0LA90-F1
#
_cell.length_a   1.000
_cell.length_b   1.000
_cell.length_c   1.000
_cell.angle_alpha   90.00
_cell.angle_beta   90.00
_cell.angle_gamma   90.00
#
_symmetry.space_group_name_H-M   'P 1'
#
loop_
_entity.id
_entity.type
_entity.pdbx_description
1 polymer ?
#
loop_
_entity_poly.entity_id
_entity_poly.type
_entity_poly.pdbx_seq_one_letter_code
_entity_poly.pdbx_strand_id
1 'polypeptide(L)' 'MHECVFTHNGVEFSADYEACGDVLLVFLPDDSSRESLLKGRDPHAVALEHLMFYVHTWEDDAER' A
#
# COMPACT_ATOMS: atom_id res chain seq x y z
N MET A 1 3.96 -7.92 11.35
CA MET A 1 3.07 -6.96 10.69
C MET A 1 3.60 -5.57 10.94
N HIS A 2 3.74 -4.78 9.88
CA HIS A 2 4.24 -3.41 9.89
C HIS A 2 3.22 -2.49 9.24
N GLU A 3 3.27 -1.20 9.54
CA GLU A 3 2.39 -0.19 8.96
C GLU A 3 3.20 0.77 8.07
N CYS A 4 2.61 1.21 6.97
CA CYS A 4 3.07 2.38 6.22
C CYS A 4 1.96 3.43 6.15
N VAL A 5 2.36 4.70 6.09
CA VAL A 5 1.45 5.85 6.11
C VAL A 5 1.80 6.77 4.96
N PHE A 6 0.78 7.26 4.27
CA PHE A 6 0.89 8.21 3.17
C PHE A 6 -0.16 9.31 3.33
N THR A 7 0.28 10.57 3.34
CA THR A 7 -0.61 11.73 3.40
C THR A 7 -0.81 12.30 2.00
N HIS A 8 -2.07 12.41 1.57
CA HIS A 8 -2.44 12.94 0.27
C HIS A 8 -3.63 13.89 0.42
N ASN A 9 -3.51 15.10 -0.14
CA ASN A 9 -4.54 16.14 -0.03
C ASN A 9 -5.00 16.44 1.42
N GLY A 10 -4.10 16.26 2.40
CA GLY A 10 -4.38 16.46 3.83
C GLY A 10 -5.12 15.31 4.50
N VAL A 11 -5.41 14.24 3.77
CA VAL A 11 -5.98 12.99 4.29
C VAL A 11 -4.84 11.99 4.50
N GLU A 12 -4.83 11.35 5.66
CA GLU A 12 -3.87 10.29 5.98
C GLU A 12 -4.47 8.94 5.62
N PHE A 13 -3.70 8.16 4.86
CA PHE A 13 -4.02 6.78 4.51
C PHE A 13 -2.94 5.88 5.13
N SER A 14 -3.35 4.73 5.66
CA SER A 14 -2.44 3.72 6.18
C SER A 14 -2.72 2.36 5.56
N ALA A 15 -1.68 1.53 5.49
CA ALA A 15 -1.79 0.14 5.09
C ALA A 15 -0.90 -0.73 5.96
N ASP A 16 -1.40 -1.90 6.33
CA ASP A 16 -0.60 -2.93 6.97
C ASP A 16 0.12 -3.75 5.90
N TYR A 17 1.32 -4.22 6.22
CA TYR A 17 2.06 -5.12 5.35
C TYR A 17 2.88 -6.16 6.12
N GLU A 18 3.15 -7.27 5.44
CA GLU A 18 3.96 -8.37 5.95
C GLU A 18 4.85 -8.94 4.85
N ALA A 19 6.14 -9.06 5.14
CA ALA A 19 7.10 -9.72 4.27
C ALA A 19 7.24 -11.20 4.68
N CYS A 20 6.84 -12.09 3.78
CA CYS A 20 6.94 -13.54 3.90
C CYS A 20 8.05 -14.05 2.97
N GLY A 21 9.31 -13.94 3.42
CA GLY A 21 10.45 -14.27 2.58
C GLY A 21 10.65 -13.23 1.47
N ASP A 22 10.54 -13.64 0.21
CA ASP A 22 10.64 -12.73 -0.96
C ASP A 22 9.27 -12.23 -1.46
N VAL A 23 8.19 -12.53 -0.73
CA VAL A 23 6.82 -12.09 -1.04
C VAL A 23 6.40 -11.03 -0.03
N LEU A 24 5.84 -9.93 -0.52
CA LEU A 24 5.19 -8.89 0.26
C LEU A 24 3.68 -9.00 0.12
N LEU A 25 2.98 -9.03 1.24
CA LEU A 25 1.53 -8.84 1.34
C LEU A 25 1.25 -7.45 1.88
N VAL A 26 0.34 -6.71 1.23
CA VAL A 26 -0.11 -5.37 1.64
C VAL A 26 -1.63 -5.38 1.77
N PHE A 27 -2.15 -4.94 2.90
CA PHE A 27 -3.57 -4.84 3.22
C PHE A 27 -4.00 -3.38 3.11
N LEU A 28 -4.85 -3.09 2.13
CA LEU A 28 -5.25 -1.74 1.75
C LEU A 28 -6.47 -1.27 2.57
N PRO A 29 -6.75 0.04 2.60
CA PRO A 29 -7.87 0.61 3.37
C PRO A 29 -9.28 0.12 3.00
N ASP A 30 -9.45 -0.48 1.82
CA ASP A 30 -10.71 -1.03 1.33
C ASP A 30 -10.91 -2.52 1.69
N ASP A 31 -10.15 -3.03 2.66
CA ASP A 31 -10.07 -4.45 3.05
C ASP A 31 -9.53 -5.37 1.94
N SER A 32 -9.08 -4.82 0.81
CA SER A 32 -8.42 -5.61 -0.23
C SER A 32 -6.94 -5.87 0.11
N SER A 33 -6.35 -6.87 -0.54
CA SER A 33 -4.93 -7.19 -0.37
C SER A 33 -4.21 -7.26 -1.71
N ARG A 34 -2.94 -6.86 -1.73
CA ARG A 34 -2.04 -6.99 -2.89
C ARG A 34 -0.81 -7.80 -2.51
N GLU A 35 -0.33 -8.58 -3.49
CA GLU A 35 0.88 -9.38 -3.37
C GLU A 35 1.93 -8.88 -4.37
N SER A 36 3.20 -8.84 -3.95
CA SER A 36 4.31 -8.47 -4.83
C SER A 36 5.59 -9.19 -4.44
N LEU A 37 6.44 -9.52 -5.44
CA LEU A 37 7.77 -10.06 -5.18
C LEU A 37 8.73 -8.93 -4.84
N LEU A 38 9.46 -9.07 -3.73
CA LEU A 38 10.43 -8.08 -3.27
C LEU A 38 11.66 -8.04 -4.18
N LYS A 39 12.20 -9.20 -4.59
CA LYS A 39 13.42 -9.29 -5.43
C LYS A 39 14.57 -8.43 -4.88
N GLY A 40 14.72 -8.42 -3.56
CA GLY A 40 15.72 -7.61 -2.84
C GLY A 40 15.37 -6.12 -2.66
N ARG A 41 14.17 -5.69 -3.06
CA ARG A 41 13.66 -4.35 -2.73
C ARG A 41 13.24 -4.28 -1.26
N ASP A 42 13.24 -3.07 -0.72
CA ASP A 42 12.77 -2.80 0.64
C ASP A 42 11.25 -3.01 0.75
N PRO A 43 10.76 -3.86 1.66
CA PRO A 43 9.34 -4.09 1.87
C PRO A 43 8.53 -2.82 2.15
N HIS A 44 9.09 -1.89 2.94
CA HIS A 44 8.38 -0.67 3.29
C HIS A 44 8.16 0.23 2.07
N ALA A 45 9.21 0.42 1.25
CA ALA A 45 9.10 1.18 0.00
C ALA A 45 8.07 0.57 -0.97
N VAL A 46 8.05 -0.76 -1.14
CA VAL A 46 7.08 -1.43 -2.02
C VAL A 46 5.66 -1.32 -1.45
N ALA A 47 5.48 -1.44 -0.14
CA ALA A 47 4.17 -1.23 0.50
C ALA A 47 3.66 0.19 0.29
N LEU A 48 4.54 1.20 0.43
CA LEU A 48 4.21 2.59 0.19
C LEU A 48 3.78 2.85 -1.27
N GLU A 49 4.45 2.23 -2.26
CA GLU A 49 4.04 2.30 -3.66
C GLU A 49 2.63 1.76 -3.89
N HIS A 50 2.28 0.63 -3.26
CA HIS A 50 0.93 0.07 -3.34
C HIS A 50 -0.13 0.98 -2.73
N LEU A 51 0.18 1.60 -1.57
CA LEU A 51 -0.70 2.55 -0.90
C LEU A 51 -0.90 3.82 -1.73
N MET A 52 0.17 4.39 -2.28
CA MET A 52 0.10 5.56 -3.18
C MET A 52 -0.76 5.29 -4.41
N PHE A 53 -0.58 4.13 -5.05
CA PHE A 53 -1.40 3.75 -6.20
C PHE A 53 -2.87 3.58 -5.81
N TYR A 54 -3.16 2.95 -4.66
CA TYR A 54 -4.53 2.83 -4.16
C TYR A 54 -5.19 4.20 -3.98
N VAL A 55 -4.49 5.15 -3.36
CA VAL A 55 -5.00 6.51 -3.13
C VAL A 55 -5.31 7.20 -4.46
N HIS A 56 -4.43 7.10 -5.46
CA HIS A 56 -4.70 7.66 -6.79
C HIS A 56 -5.93 7.04 -7.46
N THR A 57 -6.11 5.72 -7.38
CA THR A 57 -7.30 5.07 -7.95
C THR A 57 -8.58 5.42 -7.20
N TRP A 58 -8.50 5.62 -5.88
CA TRP A 58 -9.64 6.00 -5.06
C TRP A 58 -10.14 7.40 -5.39
N GLU A 59 -9.24 8.35 -5.65
CA GLU A 59 -9.60 9.70 -6.08
C GLU A 59 -10.29 9.70 -7.44
N ASP A 60 -9.76 8.96 -8.42
CA ASP A 60 -10.36 8.83 -9.75
C ASP A 60 -11.80 8.29 -9.67
N ASP A 61 -12.08 7.37 -8.75
CA ASP A 61 -13.43 6.83 -8.52
C ASP A 61 -14.34 7.80 -7.76
N ALA A 62 -13.78 8.65 -6.88
CA ALA A 62 -14.54 9.65 -6.11
C ALA A 62 -14.93 10.88 -6.94
N GLU A 63 -14.18 11.20 -7.99
CA GLU A 63 -14.48 12.30 -8.92
C GLU A 63 -15.47 11.93 -10.05
N ARG A 64 -15.86 10.64 -10.14
CA ARG A 64 -16.81 10.13 -11.14
C ARG A 64 -18.26 10.19 -10.70
#